data_AF-A0A356HWL6-F1
#
_entry.id   AF-A0A356HWL6-F1
#
_cell.length_a   1.000
_cell.length_b   1.000
_cell.length_c   1.000
_cell.angle_alpha   90.00
_cell.angle_beta   90.00
_cell.angle_gamma   90.00
#
_symmetry.space_group_name_H-M   'P 1'
#
loop_
_entity.id
_entity.type
_entity.pdbx_description
1 polymer ?
#
loop_
_entity_poly.entity_id
_entity_poly.type
_entity_poly.pdbx_seq_one_letter_code
_entity_poly.pdbx_strand_id
1 'polypeptide(L)' 'MDKRYLKFADEFEKIFVGQGDADRSIDETLKLGWKILSILPSTELIRIREEFVEKYYTG' A
#
# COMPACT_ATOMS: atom_id res chain seq x y z
N MET A 1 3.25 -11.78 11.96
CA MET A 1 3.96 -10.91 11.00
C MET A 1 3.92 -11.53 9.61
N ASP A 2 4.41 -12.75 9.42
CA ASP A 2 4.47 -13.43 8.11
C ASP A 2 3.13 -13.49 7.37
N LYS A 3 2.03 -13.79 8.07
CA LYS A 3 0.68 -13.79 7.48
C LYS A 3 0.24 -12.43 6.92
N ARG A 4 0.70 -11.32 7.52
CA ARG A 4 0.41 -9.96 7.02
C ARG A 4 1.24 -9.64 5.78
N TYR A 5 2.48 -10.11 5.73
CA TYR A 5 3.34 -9.99 4.55
C TYR A 5 2.79 -10.77 3.35
N LEU A 6 2.33 -12.01 3.58
CA LEU A 6 1.66 -12.79 2.54
C LEU A 6 0.39 -12.09 2.04
N LYS A 7 -0.44 -11.59 2.96
CA LYS A 7 -1.64 -10.82 2.60
C LYS A 7 -1.29 -9.55 1.82
N PHE A 8 -0.26 -8.82 2.25
CA PHE A 8 0.23 -7.64 1.53
C PHE A 8 0.65 -8.01 0.10
N ALA A 9 1.42 -9.08 -0.08
CA ALA A 9 1.88 -9.52 -1.39
C ALA A 9 0.69 -9.89 -2.29
N ASP A 10 -0.26 -10.68 -1.78
CA ASP A 10 -1.46 -11.07 -2.52
C ASP A 10 -2.28 -9.85 -2.98
N GLU A 11 -2.49 -8.87 -2.10
CA GLU A 11 -3.27 -7.66 -2.39
C GLU A 11 -2.50 -6.71 -3.32
N PHE A 12 -1.19 -6.63 -3.18
CA PHE A 12 -0.32 -5.85 -4.08
C PHE A 12 -0.39 -6.38 -5.51
N GLU A 13 -0.23 -7.69 -5.70
CA GLU A 13 -0.31 -8.29 -7.03
C GLU A 13 -1.71 -8.13 -7.65
N LYS A 14 -2.76 -8.43 -6.89
CA LYS A 14 -4.14 -8.41 -7.42
C LYS A 14 -4.66 -7.02 -7.70
N ILE A 15 -4.36 -6.04 -6.85
CA ILE A 15 -5.04 -4.73 -6.88
C ILE A 15 -4.11 -3.62 -7.39
N PHE A 16 -2.85 -3.61 -6.96
CA PHE A 16 -1.91 -2.58 -7.39
C PHE A 16 -1.40 -2.86 -8.81
N VAL A 17 -0.78 -4.03 -9.01
CA VAL A 17 -0.21 -4.46 -10.29
C VAL A 17 -1.29 -4.93 -11.26
N GLY A 18 -2.29 -5.67 -10.76
CA GLY A 18 -3.43 -6.22 -11.51
C GLY A 18 -4.46 -5.19 -11.99
N GLN A 19 -4.02 -4.01 -12.43
CA GLN A 19 -4.88 -2.94 -12.96
C GLN A 19 -5.60 -3.32 -14.26
N GLY A 20 -5.03 -4.25 -15.05
CA GLY A 20 -5.55 -4.60 -16.37
C GLY A 20 -5.47 -3.42 -17.35
N ASP A 21 -6.44 -3.32 -18.25
CA ASP A 21 -6.50 -2.28 -19.28
C ASP A 21 -7.17 -0.97 -18.80
N ALA A 22 -7.47 -0.85 -17.51
CA ALA A 22 -8.10 0.34 -16.97
C ALA A 22 -7.10 1.50 -16.85
N ASP A 23 -7.50 2.70 -17.26
CA ASP A 23 -6.73 3.91 -16.95
C ASP A 23 -6.80 4.22 -15.46
N ARG A 24 -5.65 4.56 -14.89
CA ARG A 24 -5.52 4.96 -13.49
C ARG A 24 -4.63 6.20 -13.41
N SER A 25 -5.12 7.24 -12.76
CA SER A 25 -4.32 8.44 -12.49
C SER A 25 -3.22 8.16 -11.46
N ILE A 26 -2.23 9.04 -11.40
CA ILE A 26 -1.17 8.94 -10.39
C ILE A 26 -1.73 9.09 -8.97
N ASP A 27 -2.70 9.98 -8.76
CA ASP A 27 -3.38 10.18 -7.47
C ASP A 27 -4.11 8.91 -7.00
N GLU A 28 -4.82 8.23 -7.91
CA GLU A 28 -5.48 6.95 -7.60
C GLU A 28 -4.46 5.86 -7.28
N THR A 29 -3.37 5.81 -8.04
CA THR A 29 -2.26 4.88 -7.79
C THR A 29 -1.67 5.09 -6.40
N LEU A 30 -1.40 6.33 -6.01
CA LEU A 30 -0.87 6.65 -4.69
C LEU A 30 -1.86 6.30 -3.58
N LYS A 31 -3.15 6.60 -3.75
CA LYS A 31 -4.20 6.20 -2.79
C LYS A 31 -4.28 4.68 -2.61
N LEU A 32 -4.19 3.93 -3.70
CA LEU A 32 -4.14 2.46 -3.67
C LEU A 32 -2.88 1.93 -2.98
N GLY A 33 -1.73 2.53 -3.26
CA GLY A 33 -0.47 2.20 -2.61
C GLY A 33 -0.56 2.31 -1.09
N TRP A 34 -1.06 3.44 -0.59
CA TRP A 34 -1.26 3.64 0.86
C TRP A 34 -2.29 2.69 1.47
N LYS A 35 -3.36 2.37 0.74
CA LYS A 35 -4.37 1.39 1.17
C LYS A 35 -3.79 -0.02 1.31
N ILE A 36 -2.85 -0.41 0.46
CA ILE A 36 -2.22 -1.74 0.53
C ILE A 36 -1.12 -1.76 1.60
N LEU A 37 -0.35 -0.67 1.72
CA LEU A 37 0.65 -0.51 2.78
C LEU A 37 0.04 -0.56 4.19
N SER A 38 -1.22 -0.13 4.38
CA SER A 38 -1.90 -0.22 5.68
C SER A 38 -2.23 -1.63 6.17
N ILE A 39 -1.98 -2.66 5.35
CA ILE A 39 -1.99 -4.07 5.80
C ILE A 39 -0.82 -4.36 6.75
N LEU A 40 0.31 -3.68 6.54
CA LEU A 40 1.50 -3.77 7.37
C LEU A 40 1.40 -2.70 8.47
N PRO A 41 1.83 -2.99 9.71
CA PRO A 41 1.84 -1.98 10.76
C PRO A 41 2.83 -0.86 10.42
N SER A 42 2.54 0.37 10.87
CA SER A 42 3.37 1.55 10.61
C SER A 42 4.85 1.39 10.98
N THR A 43 5.15 0.56 11.98
CA THR A 43 6.52 0.23 12.41
C THR A 43 7.37 -0.45 11.32
N GLU A 44 6.74 -1.06 10.31
CA GLU A 44 7.42 -1.71 9.18
C GLU A 44 7.69 -0.74 8.02
N LEU A 45 7.12 0.47 8.05
CA LEU A 45 7.28 1.49 7.00
C LEU A 45 8.59 2.29 7.15
N ILE A 46 9.69 1.61 7.51
CA ILE A 46 10.98 2.22 7.89
C ILE A 46 11.67 3.03 6.78
N ARG A 47 11.26 2.84 5.51
CA ARG A 47 11.81 3.55 4.35
C ARG A 47 10.98 4.76 3.92
N ILE A 48 9.88 5.03 4.61
CA ILE A 48 9.01 6.17 4.33
C ILE A 48 9.25 7.21 5.42
N ARG A 49 9.37 8.48 5.02
CA ARG A 49 9.53 9.57 6.00
C ARG A 49 8.30 9.63 6.91
N GLU A 50 8.54 9.88 8.19
CA GLU A 50 7.51 9.93 9.23
C GLU A 50 6.38 10.92 8.87
N GLU A 51 6.74 12.10 8.35
CA GLU A 51 5.79 13.12 7.88
C GLU A 51 4.76 12.61 6.85
N PHE A 52 5.13 11.62 6.03
CA PHE A 52 4.23 11.02 5.06
C PHE A 52 3.42 9.87 5.66
N VAL A 53 4.01 9.10 6.58
CA VAL A 53 3.29 8.06 7.32
C VAL A 53 2.17 8.71 8.12
N GLU A 54 2.46 9.74 8.91
CA GLU A 54 1.46 10.46 9.70
C GLU A 54 0.32 11.04 8.84
N LYS A 55 0.64 11.52 7.64
CA LYS A 55 -0.32 12.19 6.76
C LYS A 55 -1.23 11.22 5.99
N TYR A 56 -0.72 10.05 5.60
CA TYR A 56 -1.39 9.19 4.61
C TYR A 56 -1.69 7.76 5.10
N TYR A 57 -1.08 7.31 6.19
CA TYR A 57 -1.32 5.98 6.75
C TYR A 57 -2.58 5.96 7.61
N THR A 58 -3.42 4.94 7.44
CA THR A 58 -4.74 4.82 8.10
C THR A 58 -4.99 3.47 8.79
N GLY A 59 -3.95 2.63 8.93
CA GLY A 59 -4.03 1.27 9.51
C GLY A 59 -3.34 1.13 10.86
#